data_AF-B4D184-F1
#
_entry.id   AF-B4D184-F1
#
_cell.length_a   1.000
_cell.length_b   1.000
_cell.length_c   1.000
_cell.angle_alpha   90.00
_cell.angle_beta   90.00
_cell.angle_gamma   90.00
#
_symmetry.space_group_name_H-M   'P 1'
#
loop_
_entity.id
_entity.type
_entity.pdbx_description
1 polymer ?
#
loop_
_entity_poly.entity_id
_entity_poly.type
_entity_poly.pdbx_seq_one_letter_code
_entity_poly.pdbx_strand_id
1 'polypeptide(L)'
;MPVDAWTFAVLRAAAQVHRISSGAFDVTVAPHLQRLGFLPGERAAAWRATGAVSFADVDLLPGRRVRFRRPDVCIDLGGIAKGFAVDRAVATLRNAGVQHGLVNAGGDLRVFGDEQAIAVRHPEDPGATLHGLRLANAALATSAHYFAARWQPEQTLAAIVHPSTGQQCAQVRSATVRASSTMLADALTKVVMLRAEAALPVLNHFRADAIFVSAGGEQKCCPHWHATLEFSS
;
A
#
# COMPACT_ATOMS: atom_id res chain seq x y z
N MET A 1 25.28 -4.68 0.90
CA MET A 1 25.37 -4.78 -0.57
C MET A 1 24.96 -3.47 -1.21
N PRO A 2 25.58 -3.02 -2.32
CA PRO A 2 25.03 -1.93 -3.13
C PRO A 2 23.71 -2.36 -3.79
N VAL A 3 22.82 -1.42 -4.03
CA VAL A 3 21.55 -1.66 -4.74
C VAL A 3 21.31 -0.55 -5.77
N ASP A 4 20.39 -0.80 -6.71
CA ASP A 4 19.97 0.20 -7.68
C ASP A 4 19.34 1.44 -7.01
N ALA A 5 19.37 2.58 -7.70
CA ALA A 5 18.77 3.82 -7.24
C ALA A 5 17.29 3.67 -6.89
N TRP A 6 16.53 2.93 -7.70
CA TRP A 6 15.10 2.73 -7.50
C TRP A 6 14.83 1.83 -6.30
N THR A 7 15.56 0.72 -6.16
CA THR A 7 15.49 -0.13 -4.96
C THR A 7 15.77 0.68 -3.70
N PHE A 8 16.81 1.51 -3.70
CA PHE A 8 17.14 2.35 -2.55
C PHE A 8 16.05 3.39 -2.26
N ALA A 9 15.46 4.00 -3.29
CA ALA A 9 14.38 4.97 -3.14
C ALA A 9 13.13 4.34 -2.51
N VAL A 10 12.72 3.16 -2.98
CA VAL A 10 11.58 2.42 -2.42
C VAL A 10 11.84 2.03 -0.97
N LEU A 11 13.04 1.50 -0.65
CA LEU A 11 13.40 1.15 0.73
C LEU A 11 13.44 2.38 1.64
N ARG A 12 13.89 3.54 1.15
CA ARG A 12 13.85 4.79 1.93
C ARG A 12 12.43 5.24 2.23
N ALA A 13 11.52 5.16 1.25
CA ALA A 13 10.11 5.47 1.45
C ALA A 13 9.47 4.49 2.44
N ALA A 14 9.73 3.19 2.29
CA ALA A 14 9.28 2.17 3.24
C ALA A 14 9.78 2.44 4.66
N ALA A 15 11.05 2.80 4.83
CA ALA A 15 11.63 3.18 6.13
C ALA A 15 10.91 4.37 6.77
N GLN A 16 10.53 5.36 5.96
CA GLN A 16 9.81 6.54 6.44
C GLN A 16 8.40 6.17 6.89
N VAL A 17 7.63 5.46 6.06
CA VAL A 17 6.26 5.04 6.42
C VAL A 17 6.30 4.10 7.63
N HIS A 18 7.26 3.18 7.71
CA HIS A 18 7.45 2.31 8.87
C HIS A 18 7.61 3.12 10.16
N ARG A 19 8.52 4.09 10.17
CA ARG A 19 8.78 4.92 11.35
C ARG A 19 7.56 5.75 11.76
N ILE A 20 6.94 6.44 10.80
CA ILE A 20 5.79 7.33 11.07
C ILE A 20 4.56 6.53 11.48
N SER A 21 4.38 5.33 10.92
CA SER A 21 3.29 4.44 11.29
C SER A 21 3.60 3.58 12.52
N SER A 22 4.67 3.84 13.27
CA SER A 22 5.09 3.03 14.42
C SER A 22 5.06 1.53 14.11
N GLY A 23 5.61 1.14 12.96
CA GLY A 23 5.71 -0.24 12.50
C GLY A 23 4.44 -0.88 11.93
N ALA A 24 3.33 -0.15 11.73
CA ALA A 24 2.16 -0.73 11.07
C ALA A 24 2.41 -1.05 9.59
N PHE A 25 3.18 -0.21 8.90
CA PHE A 25 3.77 -0.59 7.62
C PHE A 25 5.16 -1.17 7.86
N ASP A 26 5.39 -2.41 7.48
CA ASP A 26 6.72 -3.01 7.51
C ASP A 26 6.89 -3.92 6.29
N VAL A 27 8.01 -3.75 5.58
CA VAL A 27 8.33 -4.59 4.42
C VAL A 27 9.03 -5.88 4.84
N THR A 28 9.41 -6.07 6.11
CA THR A 28 10.02 -7.32 6.59
C THR A 28 9.01 -8.43 6.90
N VAL A 29 7.78 -8.30 6.41
CA VAL A 29 6.66 -9.24 6.62
C VAL A 29 6.72 -10.49 5.75
N ALA A 30 7.67 -10.58 4.81
CA ALA A 30 7.79 -11.70 3.88
C ALA A 30 7.70 -13.09 4.55
N PRO A 31 8.33 -13.35 5.72
CA PRO A 31 8.22 -14.65 6.39
C PRO A 31 6.81 -15.01 6.85
N HIS A 32 5.98 -14.02 7.22
CA HIS A 32 4.57 -14.26 7.53
C HIS A 32 3.77 -14.57 6.27
N LEU A 33 4.03 -13.84 5.19
CA LEU A 33 3.36 -14.07 3.91
C LEU A 33 3.72 -15.43 3.31
N GLN A 34 4.97 -15.88 3.45
CA GLN A 34 5.41 -17.24 3.08
C GLN A 34 4.66 -18.32 3.85
N ARG A 35 4.49 -18.15 5.16
CA ARG A 35 3.76 -19.10 6.02
C ARG A 35 2.29 -19.24 5.61
N LEU A 36 1.69 -18.15 5.14
CA LEU A 36 0.32 -18.11 4.63
C LEU A 36 0.21 -18.49 3.14
N GLY A 37 1.32 -18.88 2.52
CA GLY A 37 1.38 -19.28 1.11
C GLY A 37 1.30 -18.12 0.10
N PHE A 38 1.25 -16.86 0.55
CA PHE A 38 1.14 -15.69 -0.34
C PHE A 38 2.45 -15.41 -1.09
N LEU A 39 3.58 -15.90 -0.58
CA LEU A 39 4.89 -15.80 -1.22
C LEU A 39 5.57 -17.18 -1.24
N PRO A 40 6.36 -17.49 -2.28
CA PRO A 40 7.17 -18.70 -2.28
C PRO A 40 8.32 -18.62 -1.27
N GLY A 41 8.76 -19.78 -0.77
CA GLY A 41 9.95 -19.96 0.06
C GLY A 41 9.67 -20.32 1.52
N GLU A 42 10.68 -20.90 2.19
CA GLU A 42 10.54 -21.52 3.52
C GLU A 42 11.33 -20.80 4.63
N ARG A 43 11.53 -19.48 4.51
CA ARG A 43 12.30 -18.73 5.52
C ARG A 43 11.52 -18.42 6.80
N ALA A 44 10.23 -18.76 6.83
CA ALA A 44 9.34 -18.61 7.99
C ALA A 44 9.84 -19.34 9.24
N ALA A 45 10.52 -20.49 9.08
CA ALA A 45 11.03 -21.28 10.21
C ALA A 45 12.22 -20.57 10.89
N ALA A 46 13.18 -20.06 10.12
CA ALA A 46 14.34 -19.33 10.64
C ALA A 46 13.94 -18.04 11.36
N TRP A 47 12.93 -17.33 10.84
CA TRP A 47 12.38 -16.09 11.43
C TRP A 47 11.81 -16.26 12.84
N ARG A 48 11.23 -17.44 13.16
CA ARG A 48 10.68 -17.70 14.51
C ARG A 48 11.76 -17.94 15.56
N ALA A 49 12.88 -18.56 15.18
CA ALA A 49 13.96 -18.92 16.10
C ALA A 49 14.69 -17.70 16.69
N THR A 50 14.60 -16.56 16.02
CA THR A 50 15.42 -15.35 16.24
C THR A 50 14.61 -14.18 16.80
N GLY A 51 13.28 -14.32 16.94
CA GLY A 51 12.37 -13.27 17.43
C GLY A 51 11.93 -12.28 16.34
N ALA A 52 11.06 -11.32 16.69
CA ALA A 52 10.42 -10.43 15.72
C ALA A 52 11.44 -9.58 14.92
N VAL A 53 11.55 -9.83 13.61
CA VAL A 53 12.27 -8.95 12.66
C VAL A 53 11.39 -7.75 12.33
N SER A 54 12.02 -6.59 12.20
CA SER A 54 11.36 -5.37 11.69
C SER A 54 12.26 -4.62 10.71
N PHE A 55 11.74 -3.57 10.09
CA PHE A 55 12.56 -2.66 9.30
C PHE A 55 13.74 -2.06 10.09
N ALA A 56 13.69 -2.01 11.43
CA ALA A 56 14.82 -1.58 12.26
C ALA A 56 16.08 -2.46 12.08
N ASP A 57 15.92 -3.67 11.54
CA ASP A 57 17.01 -4.58 11.20
C ASP A 57 17.59 -4.32 9.79
N VAL A 58 17.11 -3.29 9.08
CA VAL A 58 17.54 -2.90 7.73
C VAL A 58 18.24 -1.54 7.76
N ASP A 59 19.56 -1.55 7.60
CA ASP A 59 20.36 -0.34 7.49
C ASP A 59 20.40 0.17 6.04
N LEU A 60 20.02 1.43 5.84
CA LEU A 60 20.23 2.17 4.60
C LEU A 60 21.45 3.07 4.76
N LEU A 61 22.54 2.70 4.08
CA LEU A 61 23.87 3.29 4.21
C LEU A 61 24.20 4.22 3.03
N PRO A 62 25.19 5.13 3.18
CA PRO A 62 25.70 5.95 2.08
C PRO A 62 26.10 5.13 0.85
N GLY A 63 26.00 5.76 -0.33
CA GLY A 63 26.32 5.10 -1.61
C GLY A 63 25.29 4.05 -2.05
N ARG A 64 24.03 4.18 -1.62
CA ARG A 64 22.92 3.24 -1.93
C ARG A 64 23.25 1.81 -1.50
N ARG A 65 23.80 1.66 -0.29
CA ARG A 65 24.12 0.34 0.26
C ARG A 65 23.07 -0.06 1.28
N VAL A 66 22.66 -1.32 1.26
CA VAL A 66 21.73 -1.92 2.21
C VAL A 66 22.46 -2.98 3.00
N ARG A 67 22.28 -3.01 4.32
CA ARG A 67 22.80 -4.07 5.19
C ARG A 67 21.65 -4.59 6.06
N PHE A 68 21.49 -5.90 6.11
CA PHE A 68 20.64 -6.55 7.09
C PHE A 68 21.46 -6.83 8.33
N ARG A 69 20.94 -6.44 9.50
CA ARG A 69 21.59 -6.67 10.80
C ARG A 69 21.49 -8.13 11.24
N ARG A 70 20.56 -8.86 10.63
CA ARG A 70 20.30 -10.28 10.93
C ARG A 70 20.14 -11.09 9.64
N PRO A 71 20.52 -12.37 9.61
CA PRO A 71 20.48 -13.20 8.41
C PRO A 71 19.06 -13.63 8.00
N ASP A 72 18.10 -13.56 8.92
CA ASP A 72 16.70 -13.95 8.75
C ASP A 72 15.80 -12.82 8.20
N VAL A 73 16.36 -11.63 7.98
CA VAL A 73 15.64 -10.51 7.34
C VAL A 73 15.25 -10.89 5.92
N CYS A 74 13.94 -10.85 5.65
CA CYS A 74 13.37 -11.04 4.33
C CYS A 74 12.40 -9.91 4.04
N ILE A 75 12.53 -9.29 2.86
CA ILE A 75 11.75 -8.12 2.47
C ILE A 75 10.73 -8.52 1.41
N ASP A 76 9.49 -8.07 1.58
CA ASP A 76 8.45 -8.01 0.57
C ASP A 76 8.10 -6.54 0.28
N LEU A 77 8.16 -6.15 -0.99
CA LEU A 77 7.82 -4.80 -1.44
C LEU A 77 6.44 -4.73 -2.10
N GLY A 78 5.65 -5.81 -2.06
CA GLY A 78 4.31 -5.87 -2.65
C GLY A 78 3.37 -4.77 -2.15
N GLY A 79 3.67 -4.21 -0.97
CA GLY A 79 2.90 -3.12 -0.40
C GLY A 79 3.26 -1.69 -0.80
N ILE A 80 4.25 -1.47 -1.66
CA ILE A 80 4.74 -0.13 -2.03
C ILE A 80 5.29 -0.04 -3.48
N ALA A 81 5.77 -1.16 -4.03
CA ALA A 81 6.47 -1.18 -5.31
C ALA A 81 5.56 -0.91 -6.51
N LYS A 82 4.28 -1.32 -6.47
CA LYS A 82 3.33 -1.03 -7.55
C LYS A 82 3.13 0.48 -7.69
N GLY A 83 2.91 1.16 -6.57
CA GLY A 83 2.80 2.61 -6.58
C GLY A 83 4.05 3.31 -7.12
N PHE A 84 5.25 2.82 -6.77
CA PHE A 84 6.49 3.34 -7.35
C PHE A 84 6.54 3.18 -8.88
N ALA A 85 6.13 2.01 -9.40
CA ALA A 85 6.09 1.77 -10.84
C ALA A 85 5.13 2.73 -11.57
N VAL A 86 3.94 2.99 -11.00
CA VAL A 86 2.99 3.99 -11.52
C VAL A 86 3.61 5.38 -11.55
N ASP A 87 4.27 5.79 -10.46
CA ASP A 87 4.93 7.10 -10.39
C ASP A 87 6.09 7.22 -11.41
N ARG A 88 6.83 6.15 -11.69
CA ARG A 88 7.86 6.12 -12.73
C ARG A 88 7.26 6.21 -14.14
N ALA A 89 6.19 5.48 -14.40
CA ALA A 89 5.50 5.54 -15.69
C ALA A 89 4.97 6.96 -15.99
N VAL A 90 4.36 7.62 -15.00
CA VAL A 90 3.93 9.03 -15.15
C VAL A 90 5.13 9.95 -15.43
N ALA A 91 6.24 9.79 -14.71
CA ALA A 91 7.44 10.60 -14.96
C ALA A 91 7.98 10.40 -16.39
N THR A 92 8.01 9.16 -16.88
CA THR A 92 8.42 8.85 -18.26
C THR A 92 7.51 9.53 -19.28
N LEU A 93 6.19 9.46 -19.10
CA LEU A 93 5.22 10.10 -20.00
C LEU A 93 5.40 11.62 -20.03
N ARG A 94 5.56 12.25 -18.86
CA ARG A 94 5.78 13.70 -18.78
C ARG A 94 7.10 14.12 -19.43
N ASN A 95 8.16 13.34 -19.25
CA ASN A 95 9.45 13.58 -19.91
C ASN A 95 9.37 13.41 -21.44
N ALA A 96 8.44 12.59 -21.93
CA ALA A 96 8.14 12.45 -23.35
C ALA A 96 7.21 13.55 -23.90
N GLY A 97 6.86 14.56 -23.10
CA GLY A 97 6.02 15.69 -23.51
C GLY A 97 4.52 15.51 -23.32
N VAL A 98 4.06 14.38 -22.76
CA VAL A 98 2.64 14.16 -22.46
C VAL A 98 2.22 15.07 -21.30
N GLN A 99 1.23 15.93 -21.55
CA GLN A 99 0.79 16.96 -20.59
C GLN A 99 -0.31 16.45 -19.65
N HIS A 100 -1.20 15.59 -20.14
CA HIS A 100 -2.37 15.10 -19.41
C HIS A 100 -2.48 13.58 -19.55
N GLY A 101 -2.87 12.89 -18.48
CA GLY A 101 -3.09 11.46 -18.54
C GLY A 101 -3.32 10.80 -17.18
N LEU A 102 -3.57 9.50 -17.24
CA LEU A 102 -3.77 8.63 -16.10
C LEU A 102 -2.97 7.34 -16.33
N VAL A 103 -2.19 6.93 -15.34
CA VAL A 103 -1.57 5.60 -15.30
C VAL A 103 -2.24 4.78 -14.20
N ASN A 104 -2.62 3.54 -14.51
CA ASN A 104 -3.25 2.60 -13.58
C ASN A 104 -2.53 1.25 -13.65
N ALA A 105 -2.14 0.72 -12.49
CA ALA A 105 -1.63 -0.63 -12.33
C ALA A 105 -2.45 -1.37 -11.26
N GLY A 106 -3.39 -2.21 -11.71
CA GLY A 106 -4.16 -3.09 -10.82
C GLY A 106 -5.06 -2.36 -9.83
N GLY A 107 -5.46 -1.12 -10.12
CA GLY A 107 -6.28 -0.26 -9.26
C GLY A 107 -5.50 0.90 -8.63
N ASP A 108 -4.18 0.79 -8.52
CA ASP A 108 -3.35 1.89 -8.05
C ASP A 108 -3.06 2.83 -9.22
N LEU A 109 -3.38 4.10 -9.07
CA LEU A 109 -3.36 5.06 -10.17
C LEU A 109 -2.80 6.42 -9.79
N ARG A 110 -2.39 7.15 -10.83
CA ARG A 110 -2.01 8.56 -10.76
C ARG A 110 -2.59 9.32 -11.94
N VAL A 111 -3.24 10.43 -11.63
CA VAL A 111 -3.68 11.42 -12.61
C VAL A 111 -2.68 12.57 -12.65
N PHE A 112 -2.36 13.05 -13.85
CA PHE A 112 -1.54 14.23 -14.06
C PHE A 112 -2.13 15.10 -15.19
N GLY A 113 -1.94 16.42 -15.08
CA GLY A 113 -2.58 17.36 -15.98
C GLY A 113 -4.05 17.56 -15.60
N ASP A 114 -4.96 17.14 -16.48
CA ASP A 114 -6.39 17.40 -16.34
C ASP A 114 -7.05 16.51 -15.29
N GLU A 115 -8.09 17.05 -14.69
CA GLU A 115 -8.91 16.36 -13.71
C GLU A 115 -9.68 15.19 -14.36
N GLN A 116 -9.66 14.03 -13.70
CA GLN A 116 -10.35 12.81 -14.16
C GLN A 116 -11.37 12.35 -13.13
N ALA A 117 -12.51 11.86 -13.59
CA ALA A 117 -13.50 11.20 -12.74
C ALA A 117 -13.04 9.78 -12.43
N ILE A 118 -12.96 9.42 -11.16
CA ILE A 118 -12.53 8.11 -10.68
C ILE A 118 -13.64 7.49 -9.83
N ALA A 119 -13.95 6.22 -10.12
CA ALA A 119 -14.85 5.41 -9.32
C ALA A 119 -14.05 4.46 -8.41
N VAL A 120 -14.39 4.47 -7.12
CA VAL A 120 -13.93 3.49 -6.13
C VAL A 120 -14.95 2.35 -6.10
N ARG A 121 -14.50 1.12 -6.30
CA ARG A 121 -15.37 -0.07 -6.35
C ARG A 121 -15.90 -0.45 -4.98
N HIS A 122 -17.11 -1.00 -4.94
CA HIS A 122 -17.65 -1.62 -3.75
C HIS A 122 -16.89 -2.93 -3.45
N PRO A 123 -16.43 -3.16 -2.20
CA PRO A 123 -15.59 -4.32 -1.90
C PRO A 123 -16.31 -5.67 -1.98
N GLU A 124 -17.64 -5.68 -1.84
CA GLU A 124 -18.47 -6.90 -1.92
C GLU A 124 -19.18 -7.05 -3.25
N ASP A 125 -19.24 -5.97 -4.05
CA ASP A 125 -19.80 -5.99 -5.39
C ASP A 125 -18.86 -5.20 -6.31
N PRO A 126 -17.84 -5.87 -6.89
CA PRO A 126 -16.88 -5.20 -7.77
C PRO A 126 -17.49 -4.56 -9.02
N GLY A 127 -18.75 -4.86 -9.35
CA GLY A 127 -19.52 -4.21 -10.41
C GLY A 127 -20.16 -2.89 -9.97
N ALA A 128 -20.36 -2.70 -8.66
CA ALA A 128 -20.90 -1.48 -8.09
C ALA A 128 -19.82 -0.45 -7.73
N THR A 129 -20.22 0.82 -7.77
CA THR A 129 -19.39 1.94 -7.32
C THR A 129 -19.72 2.24 -5.86
N LEU A 130 -18.71 2.16 -4.99
CA LEU A 130 -18.80 2.64 -3.61
C LEU A 130 -18.82 4.16 -3.58
N HIS A 131 -17.97 4.78 -4.38
CA HIS A 131 -17.71 6.21 -4.27
C HIS A 131 -17.14 6.83 -5.54
N GLY A 132 -17.45 8.10 -5.78
CA GLY A 132 -16.91 8.86 -6.91
C GLY A 132 -16.20 10.14 -6.50
N LEU A 133 -15.04 10.38 -7.10
CA LEU A 133 -14.28 11.60 -6.90
C LEU A 133 -13.62 12.08 -8.18
N ARG A 134 -13.45 13.39 -8.28
CA ARG A 134 -12.58 14.00 -9.27
C ARG A 134 -11.16 14.07 -8.71
N LEU A 135 -10.19 13.63 -9.51
CA LEU A 135 -8.80 13.57 -9.13
C LEU A 135 -7.95 14.37 -10.13
N ALA A 136 -7.19 15.35 -9.65
CA ALA A 136 -6.26 16.14 -10.43
C ALA A 136 -4.89 16.14 -9.75
N ASN A 137 -3.83 15.84 -10.53
CA ASN A 137 -2.44 15.85 -10.06
C ASN A 137 -2.18 15.06 -8.76
N ALA A 138 -2.94 14.00 -8.52
CA ALA A 138 -2.91 13.20 -7.32
C ALA A 138 -2.95 11.70 -7.65
N ALA A 139 -2.67 10.88 -6.63
CA ALA A 139 -2.69 9.44 -6.73
C ALA A 139 -3.78 8.84 -5.84
N LEU A 140 -4.28 7.69 -6.27
CA LEU A 140 -5.17 6.83 -5.49
C LEU A 140 -4.62 5.41 -5.50
N ALA A 141 -4.70 4.72 -4.37
CA ALA A 141 -4.41 3.31 -4.27
C ALA A 141 -5.48 2.62 -3.43
N THR A 142 -5.76 1.36 -3.72
CA THR A 142 -6.78 0.58 -3.00
C THR A 142 -6.21 -0.75 -2.57
N SER A 143 -6.42 -1.11 -1.30
CA SER A 143 -6.21 -2.46 -0.79
C SER A 143 -7.52 -3.03 -0.31
N ALA A 144 -7.80 -4.28 -0.65
CA ALA A 144 -9.06 -4.92 -0.34
C ALA A 144 -8.95 -6.45 -0.31
N HIS A 145 -9.82 -7.10 0.46
CA HIS A 145 -9.85 -8.56 0.61
C HIS A 145 -10.22 -9.30 -0.68
N TYR A 146 -11.07 -8.74 -1.54
CA TYR A 146 -11.46 -9.39 -2.81
C TYR A 146 -10.30 -9.60 -3.79
N PHE A 147 -9.13 -8.98 -3.56
CA PHE A 147 -7.93 -9.27 -4.34
C PHE A 147 -7.24 -10.59 -3.93
N ALA A 148 -7.57 -11.16 -2.76
CA ALA A 148 -6.95 -12.38 -2.25
C ALA A 148 -7.17 -13.59 -3.17
N ALA A 149 -8.42 -13.77 -3.61
CA ALA A 149 -8.83 -14.88 -4.49
C ALA A 149 -8.10 -14.89 -5.85
N ARG A 150 -7.51 -13.77 -6.28
CA ARG A 150 -6.72 -13.71 -7.53
C ARG A 150 -5.42 -14.52 -7.44
N TRP A 151 -4.87 -14.68 -6.23
CA TRP A 151 -3.60 -15.35 -6.00
C TRP A 151 -3.81 -16.71 -5.34
N GLN A 152 -4.79 -16.81 -4.44
CA GLN A 152 -5.16 -18.06 -3.78
C GLN A 152 -6.69 -18.12 -3.67
N PRO A 153 -7.37 -18.94 -4.49
CA PRO A 153 -8.84 -19.04 -4.49
C PRO A 153 -9.45 -19.37 -3.12
N GLU A 154 -8.71 -20.07 -2.25
CA GLU A 154 -9.16 -20.45 -0.92
C GLU A 154 -8.94 -19.37 0.15
N GLN A 155 -8.24 -18.28 -0.16
CA GLN A 155 -8.02 -17.16 0.76
C GLN A 155 -9.11 -16.11 0.61
N THR A 156 -9.80 -15.82 1.71
CA THR A 156 -10.79 -14.74 1.80
C THR A 156 -10.21 -13.42 2.28
N LEU A 157 -9.05 -13.44 2.93
CA LEU A 157 -8.35 -12.27 3.44
C LEU A 157 -7.14 -11.93 2.57
N ALA A 158 -6.90 -10.64 2.37
CA ALA A 158 -5.75 -10.16 1.61
C ALA A 158 -4.41 -10.55 2.26
N ALA A 159 -3.34 -10.49 1.47
CA ALA A 159 -1.95 -10.64 1.91
C ALA A 159 -1.45 -9.42 2.74
N ILE A 160 -2.24 -9.00 3.73
CA ILE A 160 -1.94 -7.89 4.64
C ILE A 160 -1.95 -8.46 6.04
N VAL A 161 -0.79 -8.42 6.70
CA VAL A 161 -0.57 -9.02 8.01
C VAL A 161 -0.02 -7.99 8.98
N HIS A 162 -0.38 -8.12 10.25
CA HIS A 162 0.24 -7.32 11.31
C HIS A 162 1.72 -7.72 11.46
N PRO A 163 2.69 -6.80 11.35
CA PRO A 163 4.11 -7.18 11.28
C PRO A 163 4.63 -7.96 12.50
N SER A 164 4.16 -7.63 13.70
CA SER A 164 4.62 -8.31 14.93
C SER A 164 3.96 -9.67 15.18
N THR A 165 2.67 -9.83 14.84
CA THR A 165 1.90 -11.05 15.18
C THR A 165 1.76 -12.00 14.00
N GLY A 166 1.88 -11.49 12.77
CA GLY A 166 1.61 -12.24 11.55
C GLY A 166 0.12 -12.49 11.28
N GLN A 167 -0.78 -11.95 12.10
CA GLN A 167 -2.22 -12.12 11.91
C GLN A 167 -2.69 -11.35 10.68
N GLN A 168 -3.48 -12.00 9.81
CA GLN A 168 -4.11 -11.34 8.67
C GLN A 168 -5.10 -10.27 9.15
N CYS A 169 -5.12 -9.15 8.43
CA CYS A 169 -6.09 -8.09 8.65
C CYS A 169 -7.49 -8.58 8.28
N ALA A 170 -8.43 -8.51 9.23
CA ALA A 170 -9.85 -8.81 9.01
C ALA A 170 -10.79 -7.63 9.34
N GLN A 171 -10.28 -6.58 9.98
CA GLN A 171 -11.10 -5.48 10.53
C GLN A 171 -11.53 -4.42 9.50
N VAL A 172 -10.84 -4.34 8.36
CA VAL A 172 -11.13 -3.43 7.25
C VAL A 172 -11.18 -4.25 5.97
N ARG A 173 -12.31 -4.22 5.28
CA ARG A 173 -12.54 -4.98 4.04
C ARG A 173 -11.87 -4.35 2.83
N SER A 174 -11.87 -3.01 2.79
CA SER A 174 -11.14 -2.24 1.80
C SER A 174 -10.76 -0.87 2.33
N ALA A 175 -9.63 -0.35 1.86
CA ALA A 175 -9.18 1.00 2.10
C ALA A 175 -8.67 1.61 0.79
N THR A 176 -9.15 2.80 0.46
CA THR A 176 -8.67 3.63 -0.64
C THR A 176 -8.02 4.87 -0.06
N VAL A 177 -6.77 5.14 -0.47
CA VAL A 177 -5.99 6.28 0.00
C VAL A 177 -5.67 7.22 -1.15
N ARG A 178 -5.93 8.51 -0.95
CA ARG A 178 -5.48 9.61 -1.80
C ARG A 178 -4.19 10.19 -1.25
N ALA A 179 -3.16 10.34 -2.08
CA ALA A 179 -1.89 10.95 -1.69
C ALA A 179 -1.20 11.67 -2.86
N SER A 180 -0.07 12.35 -2.56
CA SER A 180 0.76 13.07 -3.54
C SER A 180 1.53 12.17 -4.51
N SER A 181 1.64 10.87 -4.20
CA SER A 181 2.28 9.86 -5.04
C SER A 181 1.62 8.51 -4.85
N THR A 182 1.64 7.68 -5.89
CA THR A 182 1.02 6.35 -5.82
C THR A 182 1.83 5.44 -4.90
N MET A 183 3.16 5.60 -4.84
CA MET A 183 4.00 4.88 -3.87
C MET A 183 3.57 5.13 -2.42
N LEU A 184 3.28 6.38 -2.05
CA LEU A 184 2.79 6.70 -0.72
C LEU A 184 1.36 6.20 -0.51
N ALA A 185 0.46 6.40 -1.48
CA ALA A 185 -0.91 5.90 -1.38
C ALA A 185 -0.93 4.39 -1.15
N ASP A 186 -0.17 3.62 -1.95
CA ASP A 186 -0.06 2.16 -1.88
C ASP A 186 0.46 1.71 -0.50
N ALA A 187 1.50 2.35 0.05
CA ALA A 187 1.97 2.01 1.40
C ALA A 187 0.94 2.34 2.48
N LEU A 188 0.29 3.51 2.39
CA LEU A 188 -0.65 4.00 3.39
C LEU A 188 -1.95 3.19 3.44
N THR A 189 -2.37 2.54 2.34
CA THR A 189 -3.54 1.63 2.41
C THR A 189 -3.30 0.52 3.43
N LYS A 190 -2.07 0.02 3.60
CA LYS A 190 -1.76 -1.06 4.57
C LYS A 190 -1.90 -0.54 6.00
N VAL A 191 -1.46 0.70 6.24
CA VAL A 191 -1.63 1.37 7.53
C VAL A 191 -3.11 1.51 7.85
N VAL A 192 -3.93 1.96 6.89
CA VAL A 192 -5.39 2.08 7.07
C VAL A 192 -6.05 0.72 7.29
N MET A 193 -5.69 -0.31 6.51
CA MET A 193 -6.21 -1.66 6.72
C MET A 193 -5.90 -2.16 8.16
N LEU A 194 -4.68 -1.94 8.64
CA LEU A 194 -4.23 -2.43 9.94
C LEU A 194 -4.62 -1.57 11.15
N ARG A 195 -5.01 -0.30 10.95
CA ARG A 195 -5.34 0.62 12.05
C ARG A 195 -6.69 1.28 11.98
N ALA A 196 -7.41 1.14 10.85
CA ALA A 196 -8.66 1.81 10.60
C ALA A 196 -8.58 3.31 10.96
N GLU A 197 -9.43 3.81 11.86
CA GLU A 197 -9.46 5.20 12.32
C GLU A 197 -8.16 5.64 13.00
N ALA A 198 -7.44 4.73 13.67
CA ALA A 198 -6.16 5.03 14.31
C ALA A 198 -5.03 5.29 13.29
N ALA A 199 -5.29 5.16 11.98
CA ALA A 199 -4.38 5.59 10.92
C ALA A 199 -4.36 7.12 10.73
N LEU A 200 -5.35 7.86 11.23
CA LEU A 200 -5.53 9.30 10.95
C LEU A 200 -4.27 10.15 11.24
N PRO A 201 -3.54 10.00 12.36
CA PRO A 201 -2.31 10.77 12.59
C PRO A 201 -1.23 10.54 11.54
N VAL A 202 -1.12 9.29 11.04
CA VAL A 202 -0.17 8.91 9.98
C VAL A 202 -0.58 9.54 8.65
N LEU A 203 -1.86 9.47 8.31
CA LEU A 203 -2.41 10.10 7.11
C LEU A 203 -2.18 11.62 7.11
N ASN A 204 -2.44 12.29 8.23
CA ASN A 204 -2.20 13.72 8.39
C ASN A 204 -0.72 14.09 8.20
N HIS A 205 0.22 13.29 8.71
CA HIS A 205 1.66 13.52 8.51
C HIS A 205 2.03 13.55 7.02
N PHE A 206 1.43 12.67 6.22
CA PHE A 206 1.69 12.57 4.78
C PHE A 206 0.77 13.45 3.92
N ARG A 207 -0.13 14.24 4.54
CA ARG A 207 -1.18 15.00 3.85
C ARG A 207 -1.99 14.10 2.90
N ALA A 208 -2.35 12.94 3.40
CA ALA A 208 -3.13 11.93 2.70
C ALA A 208 -4.52 11.82 3.31
N ASP A 209 -5.47 11.36 2.50
CA ASP A 209 -6.86 11.13 2.91
C ASP A 209 -7.24 9.68 2.61
N ALA A 210 -8.17 9.13 3.39
CA ALA A 210 -8.65 7.78 3.17
C ALA A 210 -10.18 7.67 3.27
N ILE A 211 -10.71 6.71 2.52
CA ILE A 211 -12.03 6.11 2.69
C ILE A 211 -11.83 4.61 2.87
N PHE A 212 -12.55 3.98 3.79
CA PHE A 212 -12.46 2.55 4.03
C PHE A 212 -13.80 1.96 4.44
N VAL A 213 -13.97 0.66 4.22
CA VAL A 213 -15.15 -0.10 4.62
C VAL A 213 -14.74 -1.05 5.73
N SER A 214 -15.37 -0.91 6.91
CA SER A 214 -15.10 -1.74 8.08
C SER A 214 -15.54 -3.21 7.85
N ALA A 215 -15.13 -4.10 8.75
CA ALA A 215 -15.60 -5.49 8.76
C ALA A 215 -17.13 -5.62 8.87
N GLY A 216 -17.81 -4.61 9.44
CA GLY A 216 -19.27 -4.54 9.54
C GLY A 216 -19.96 -3.96 8.31
N GLY A 217 -19.21 -3.57 7.26
CA GLY A 217 -19.75 -2.96 6.05
C GLY A 217 -19.95 -1.45 6.13
N GLU A 218 -19.64 -0.82 7.27
CA GLU A 218 -19.75 0.62 7.44
C GLU A 218 -18.65 1.36 6.67
N GLN A 219 -19.04 2.33 5.85
CA GLN A 219 -18.12 3.23 5.17
C GLN A 219 -17.68 4.36 6.10
N LYS A 220 -16.36 4.56 6.22
CA LYS A 220 -15.75 5.63 7.01
C LYS A 220 -14.74 6.40 6.17
N CYS A 221 -14.59 7.69 6.45
CA CYS A 221 -13.64 8.54 5.72
C CYS A 221 -12.96 9.55 6.64
N CYS A 222 -11.77 10.01 6.23
CA CYS A 222 -11.10 11.12 6.89
C CYS A 222 -11.90 12.43 6.67
N PRO A 223 -11.81 13.41 7.58
CA PRO A 223 -12.60 14.66 7.50
C PRO A 223 -12.42 15.45 6.20
N HIS A 224 -11.26 15.36 5.55
CA HIS A 224 -10.93 16.08 4.31
C HIS A 224 -11.18 15.25 3.04
N TRP A 225 -11.80 14.08 3.17
CA TRP A 225 -12.27 13.29 2.04
C TRP A 225 -13.52 13.94 1.42
N HIS A 226 -13.30 14.82 0.45
CA HIS A 226 -14.39 15.48 -0.27
C HIS A 226 -14.79 14.66 -1.50
N ALA A 227 -15.97 14.03 -1.39
CA ALA A 227 -16.71 13.41 -2.47
C ALA A 227 -17.45 14.47 -3.30
N THR A 228 -17.60 14.29 -4.61
CA THR A 228 -18.39 15.24 -5.41
C THR A 228 -19.08 14.62 -6.62
N LEU A 229 -18.91 13.32 -6.88
CA LEU A 229 -19.52 12.68 -8.05
C LEU A 229 -20.55 11.63 -7.62
N GLU A 230 -21.80 11.92 -7.89
CA GLU A 230 -22.85 10.91 -8.02
C GLU A 230 -22.69 10.26 -9.39
N PHE A 231 -22.34 8.98 -9.42
CA PHE A 231 -22.45 8.20 -10.64
C PHE A 231 -23.90 7.71 -10.73
N SER A 232 -24.69 8.30 -11.62
CA SER A 232 -26.04 7.85 -11.90
C SER A 232 -25.98 6.41 -12.41
N SER A 233 -26.68 5.50 -11.73
CA SER A 233 -26.90 4.11 -12.13
C SER A 233 -27.75 4.00 -13.41
#